data_AF-A0A0L0APD4-F1
#
_entry.id   AF-A0A0L0APD4-F1
#
_cell.length_a   1.000
_cell.length_b   1.000
_cell.length_c   1.000
_cell.angle_alpha   90.00
_cell.angle_beta   90.00
_cell.angle_gamma   90.00
#
_symmetry.space_group_name_H-M   'P 1'
#
loop_
_entity.id
_entity.type
_entity.pdbx_description
1 polymer ?
#
loop_
_entity_poly.entity_id
_entity_poly.type
_entity_poly.pdbx_seq_one_letter_code
_entity_poly.pdbx_strand_id
1 'polypeptide(L)'
;MSLQIAFMTGRSQPGCTALSPDQRAFLDALGAEGRGLTVNFPWSGEDQPWRATPLLTASVNNARDYLLSRQSAFIRQHRPAVLDMLDAASQTLLLCGSCGLELFNNLQLPAACLSRVSLFAYGPVARRRPSCRHLLVQGRKDWISRFWFADVDKYIDCGHMNYLSHPTLIDTCRRFIRTF
;
A
#
# COMPACT_ATOMS: atom_id res chain seq x y z
N MET A 1 -7.73 -4.19 21.37
CA MET A 1 -6.81 -4.45 20.24
C MET A 1 -6.75 -3.19 19.41
N SER A 2 -5.56 -2.61 19.17
CA SER A 2 -5.42 -1.43 18.32
C SER A 2 -5.06 -1.87 16.90
N LEU A 3 -5.97 -1.62 15.96
CA LEU A 3 -5.69 -1.72 14.52
C LEU A 3 -5.10 -0.41 14.04
N GLN A 4 -3.92 -0.48 13.43
CA GLN A 4 -3.32 0.60 12.67
C GLN A 4 -3.53 0.36 11.17
N ILE A 5 -3.85 1.41 10.41
CA ILE A 5 -4.06 1.35 8.96
C ILE A 5 -3.10 2.33 8.31
N ALA A 6 -2.26 1.86 7.38
CA ALA A 6 -1.26 2.69 6.74
C ALA A 6 -1.16 2.42 5.25
N PHE A 7 -0.95 3.47 4.46
CA PHE A 7 -0.63 3.31 3.05
C PHE A 7 0.83 2.94 2.86
N MET A 8 1.05 2.04 1.90
CA MET A 8 2.37 1.77 1.33
C MET A 8 2.22 1.76 -0.18
N THR A 9 2.49 2.90 -0.83
CA THR A 9 2.48 3.02 -2.29
C THR A 9 3.83 3.54 -2.80
N GLY A 10 4.06 3.50 -4.11
CA GLY A 10 5.16 4.23 -4.72
C GLY A 10 5.05 5.74 -4.46
N ARG A 11 6.20 6.41 -4.42
CA ARG A 11 6.31 7.85 -4.19
C ARG A 11 6.33 8.55 -5.55
N SER A 12 5.16 9.06 -5.93
CA SER A 12 5.01 9.81 -7.19
C SER A 12 5.86 11.09 -7.22
N GLN A 13 6.10 11.70 -6.07
CA GLN A 13 7.06 12.78 -5.88
C GLN A 13 8.09 12.39 -4.82
N PRO A 14 9.39 12.31 -5.16
CA PRO A 14 10.43 12.01 -4.19
C PRO A 14 10.42 13.01 -3.03
N GLY A 15 10.53 12.49 -1.80
CA GLY A 15 10.51 13.30 -0.58
C GLY A 15 9.11 13.73 -0.10
N CYS A 16 8.05 13.52 -0.88
CA CYS A 16 6.68 13.79 -0.45
C CYS A 16 6.03 12.50 0.08
N THR A 17 5.67 12.50 1.36
CA THR A 17 4.91 11.43 2.02
C THR A 17 3.45 11.80 2.25
N ALA A 18 3.01 12.98 1.78
CA ALA A 18 1.63 13.41 1.90
C ALA A 18 0.69 12.45 1.16
N LEU A 19 -0.41 12.08 1.81
CA LEU A 19 -1.46 11.29 1.18
C LEU A 19 -2.13 12.09 0.05
N SER A 20 -2.58 11.42 -1.01
CA SER A 20 -3.48 12.05 -1.98
C SER A 20 -4.87 12.33 -1.39
N PRO A 21 -5.70 13.18 -2.02
CA PRO A 21 -7.09 13.35 -1.60
C PRO A 21 -7.86 12.02 -1.53
N ASP A 22 -7.69 11.15 -2.52
CA ASP A 22 -8.34 9.83 -2.54
C ASP A 22 -7.84 8.91 -1.41
N GLN A 23 -6.54 8.96 -1.10
CA GLN A 23 -5.98 8.21 0.03
C GLN A 23 -6.56 8.69 1.37
N ARG A 24 -6.61 10.00 1.60
CA ARG A 24 -7.23 10.57 2.80
C ARG A 24 -8.71 10.16 2.90
N ALA A 25 -9.49 10.37 1.85
CA ALA A 25 -10.91 10.02 1.83
C ALA A 25 -11.13 8.52 2.11
N PHE A 26 -10.27 7.66 1.58
CA PHE A 26 -10.34 6.22 1.84
C PHE A 26 -10.01 5.86 3.29
N LEU A 27 -9.02 6.51 3.92
CA LEU A 27 -8.74 6.33 5.35
C LEU A 27 -9.85 6.88 6.23
N ASP A 28 -10.41 8.05 5.91
CA ASP A 28 -11.53 8.64 6.64
C ASP A 28 -12.73 7.68 6.62
N ALA A 29 -13.02 7.08 5.47
CA ALA A 29 -14.05 6.06 5.34
C ALA A 29 -13.76 4.77 6.15
N LEU A 30 -12.51 4.51 6.50
CA LEU A 30 -12.09 3.39 7.36
C LEU A 30 -11.92 3.80 8.84
N GLY A 31 -12.16 5.06 9.21
CA GLY A 31 -11.83 5.57 10.55
C GLY A 31 -12.48 4.81 11.72
N ALA A 32 -13.65 4.19 11.48
CA ALA A 32 -14.32 3.36 12.48
C ALA A 32 -13.65 1.98 12.70
N GLU A 33 -12.82 1.53 11.76
CA GLU A 33 -12.19 0.22 11.77
C GLU A 33 -10.81 0.24 12.45
N GLY A 34 -10.11 1.38 12.46
CA GLY A 34 -8.80 1.52 13.09
C GLY A 34 -8.18 2.91 12.94
N ARG A 35 -7.01 3.12 13.57
CA ARG A 35 -6.25 4.38 13.49
C ARG A 35 -5.51 4.46 12.16
N GLY A 36 -5.86 5.42 11.31
CA GLY A 36 -5.14 5.72 10.07
C GLY A 36 -3.85 6.53 10.31
N LEU A 37 -2.76 6.16 9.64
CA LEU A 37 -1.57 7.03 9.54
C LEU A 37 -1.79 8.08 8.45
N THR A 38 -1.50 9.34 8.75
CA THR A 38 -1.75 10.49 7.87
C THR A 38 -0.68 10.72 6.80
N VAL A 39 0.40 9.92 6.84
CA VAL A 39 1.50 9.94 5.88
C VAL A 39 1.67 8.57 5.22
N ASN A 40 2.18 8.57 3.99
CA ASN A 40 2.52 7.38 3.22
C ASN A 40 3.93 6.86 3.58
N PHE A 41 4.24 5.65 3.10
CA PHE A 41 5.58 5.08 3.15
C PHE A 41 6.66 6.08 2.66
N PRO A 42 7.80 6.23 3.38
CA PRO A 42 8.26 5.39 4.50
C PRO A 42 7.83 5.87 5.89
N TRP A 43 6.74 6.65 5.99
CA TRP A 43 6.19 7.16 7.26
C TRP A 43 7.18 8.04 8.05
N SER A 44 8.12 8.66 7.33
CA SER A 44 9.02 9.67 7.84
C SER A 44 8.58 11.05 7.38
N GLY A 45 8.47 12.00 8.29
CA GLY A 45 8.25 13.41 7.98
C GLY A 45 7.00 13.98 8.64
N GLU A 46 6.95 15.31 8.66
CA GLU A 46 5.80 16.09 9.11
C GLU A 46 4.70 16.12 8.03
N ASP A 47 3.49 16.52 8.43
CA ASP A 47 2.39 16.74 7.49
C ASP A 47 2.79 17.81 6.47
N GLN A 48 3.02 17.37 5.23
CA GLN A 48 3.27 18.25 4.10
C GLN A 48 2.00 18.35 3.23
N PRO A 49 1.77 19.50 2.58
CA PRO A 49 0.66 19.60 1.64
C PRO A 49 0.89 18.68 0.44
N TRP A 50 -0.16 17.94 0.06
CA TRP A 50 -0.13 17.12 -1.14
C TRP A 50 0.02 17.98 -2.39
N ARG A 51 0.80 17.49 -3.36
CA ARG A 51 0.99 18.12 -4.67
C ARG A 51 0.66 17.14 -5.78
N ALA A 52 -0.16 17.60 -6.72
CA ALA A 52 -0.40 16.86 -7.94
C ALA A 52 0.92 16.70 -8.71
N THR A 53 1.20 15.47 -9.14
CA THR A 53 2.35 15.15 -9.98
C THR A 53 1.83 14.71 -11.35
N PRO A 54 2.37 15.23 -12.46
CA PRO A 54 2.01 14.75 -13.79
C PRO A 54 2.15 13.23 -13.91
N LEU A 55 1.19 12.57 -14.55
CA LEU A 55 1.11 11.10 -14.58
C LEU A 55 2.41 10.44 -15.08
N LEU A 56 3.02 10.97 -16.15
CA LEU A 56 4.27 10.43 -16.67
C LEU A 56 5.40 10.51 -15.63
N THR A 57 5.54 11.66 -14.96
CA THR A 57 6.52 11.85 -13.89
C THR A 57 6.25 10.91 -12.72
N ALA A 58 5.00 10.78 -12.31
CA ALA A 58 4.58 9.85 -11.27
C ALA A 58 4.91 8.39 -11.63
N SER A 59 4.62 7.97 -12.87
CA SER A 59 4.93 6.63 -13.37
C SER A 59 6.43 6.35 -13.39
N VAL A 60 7.26 7.30 -13.86
CA VAL A 60 8.72 7.16 -13.85
C VAL A 60 9.26 7.04 -12.42
N ASN A 61 8.78 7.86 -11.50
CA ASN A 61 9.20 7.82 -10.10
C ASN A 61 8.76 6.52 -9.42
N ASN A 62 7.54 6.05 -9.67
CA ASN A 62 7.06 4.77 -9.15
C ASN A 62 7.83 3.57 -9.73
N ALA A 63 8.20 3.62 -11.02
CA ALA A 63 9.05 2.61 -11.64
C ALA A 63 10.46 2.61 -11.03
N ARG A 64 11.00 3.79 -10.73
CA ARG A 64 12.26 3.93 -10.00
C ARG A 64 12.17 3.33 -8.60
N ASP A 65 11.13 3.65 -7.82
CA ASP A 65 10.90 3.04 -6.51
C ASP A 65 10.82 1.51 -6.60
N TYR A 66 10.06 1.00 -7.57
CA TYR A 66 9.94 -0.43 -7.85
C TYR A 66 11.31 -1.07 -8.09
N LEU A 67 12.14 -0.51 -8.98
CA LEU A 67 13.45 -1.06 -9.33
C LEU A 67 14.45 -0.94 -8.18
N LEU A 68 14.53 0.22 -7.53
CA LEU A 68 15.45 0.46 -6.42
C LEU A 68 15.11 -0.37 -5.19
N SER A 69 13.84 -0.72 -5.00
CA SER A 69 13.42 -1.56 -3.86
C SER A 69 14.09 -2.93 -3.83
N ARG A 70 14.57 -3.41 -4.98
CA ARG A 70 15.24 -4.71 -5.12
C ARG A 70 16.67 -4.72 -4.58
N GLN A 71 17.23 -3.55 -4.26
CA GLN A 71 18.62 -3.42 -3.84
C GLN A 71 18.76 -3.60 -2.33
N SER A 72 19.88 -4.16 -1.87
CA SER A 72 20.19 -4.28 -0.43
C SER A 72 20.19 -2.93 0.29
N ALA A 73 20.50 -1.84 -0.42
CA ALA A 73 20.42 -0.47 0.11
C ALA A 73 19.00 -0.09 0.56
N PHE A 74 17.96 -0.48 -0.19
CA PHE A 74 16.57 -0.21 0.16
C PHE A 74 16.20 -0.87 1.50
N ILE A 75 16.61 -2.12 1.70
CA ILE A 75 16.39 -2.85 2.95
C ILE A 75 17.07 -2.14 4.11
N ARG A 76 18.36 -1.81 3.97
CA ARG A 76 19.11 -1.11 5.03
C ARG A 76 18.49 0.25 5.38
N GLN A 77 18.01 0.98 4.38
CA GLN A 77 17.45 2.31 4.57
C GLN A 77 16.05 2.29 5.21
N HIS A 78 15.18 1.37 4.80
CA HIS A 78 13.76 1.46 5.15
C HIS A 78 13.30 0.44 6.18
N ARG A 79 13.97 -0.72 6.30
CA ARG A 79 13.52 -1.79 7.20
C ARG A 79 13.44 -1.35 8.67
N PRO A 80 14.40 -0.60 9.25
CA PRO A 80 14.29 -0.16 10.64
C PRO A 80 13.02 0.66 10.91
N ALA A 81 12.78 1.72 10.13
CA ALA A 81 11.60 2.57 10.28
C ALA A 81 10.28 1.81 10.06
N VAL A 82 10.26 0.83 9.14
CA VAL A 82 9.07 -0.03 8.95
C VAL A 82 8.83 -0.88 10.19
N LEU A 83 9.87 -1.47 10.78
CA LEU A 83 9.73 -2.28 11.99
C LEU A 83 9.22 -1.43 13.16
N ASP A 84 9.77 -0.24 13.36
CA ASP A 84 9.31 0.69 14.41
C ASP A 84 7.83 1.06 14.23
N MET A 85 7.41 1.33 12.98
CA MET A 85 6.00 1.61 12.66
C MET A 85 5.09 0.41 12.95
N LEU A 86 5.53 -0.81 12.64
CA LEU A 86 4.77 -2.03 12.90
C LEU A 86 4.69 -2.37 14.39
N ASP A 87 5.70 -2.00 15.18
CA ASP A 87 5.74 -2.22 16.63
C ASP A 87 4.83 -1.25 17.41
N ALA A 88 4.44 -0.13 16.81
CA ALA A 88 3.50 0.83 17.39
C ALA A 88 2.06 0.30 17.55
N ALA A 89 1.73 -0.85 16.96
CA ALA A 89 0.38 -1.43 17.00
C ALA A 89 0.38 -2.95 17.16
N SER A 90 -0.71 -3.47 17.74
CA SER A 90 -0.91 -4.92 17.87
C SER A 90 -1.16 -5.61 16.53
N GLN A 91 -1.83 -4.92 15.60
CA GLN A 91 -2.09 -5.35 14.24
C GLN A 91 -1.96 -4.13 13.31
N THR A 92 -1.32 -4.32 12.16
CA THR A 92 -1.23 -3.31 11.11
C THR A 92 -1.84 -3.84 9.81
N LEU A 93 -2.78 -3.09 9.26
CA LEU A 93 -3.25 -3.23 7.89
C LEU A 93 -2.43 -2.30 6.99
N LEU A 94 -1.74 -2.87 6.01
CA LEU A 94 -1.08 -2.13 4.95
C LEU A 94 -1.96 -2.08 3.70
N LEU A 95 -2.29 -0.86 3.27
CA LEU A 95 -3.01 -0.57 2.04
C LEU A 95 -1.99 -0.38 0.90
N CYS A 96 -1.80 -1.41 0.08
CA CYS A 96 -0.76 -1.44 -0.95
C CYS A 96 -1.31 -1.15 -2.34
N GLY A 97 -1.15 0.09 -2.80
CA GLY A 97 -1.49 0.49 -4.17
C GLY A 97 -0.33 0.29 -5.13
N SER A 98 -0.61 -0.23 -6.33
CA SER A 98 0.37 -0.35 -7.42
C SER A 98 1.66 -1.06 -6.96
N CYS A 99 2.84 -0.43 -7.09
CA CYS A 99 4.13 -1.01 -6.70
C CYS A 99 4.33 -1.19 -5.19
N GLY A 100 3.41 -0.73 -4.35
CA GLY A 100 3.48 -0.87 -2.88
C GLY A 100 3.71 -2.30 -2.40
N LEU A 101 3.10 -3.29 -3.08
CA LEU A 101 3.31 -4.71 -2.75
C LEU A 101 4.75 -5.16 -3.03
N GLU A 102 5.38 -4.68 -4.11
CA GLU A 102 6.78 -4.99 -4.39
C GLU A 102 7.70 -4.39 -3.33
N LEU A 103 7.44 -3.13 -2.93
CA LEU A 103 8.18 -2.47 -1.85
C LEU A 103 8.12 -3.31 -0.57
N PHE A 104 6.93 -3.75 -0.17
CA PHE A 104 6.74 -4.62 0.99
C PHE A 104 7.54 -5.92 0.88
N ASN A 105 7.37 -6.64 -0.25
CA ASN A 105 8.02 -7.93 -0.47
C ASN A 105 9.55 -7.85 -0.41
N ASN A 106 10.12 -6.71 -0.82
CA ASN A 106 11.56 -6.52 -0.85
C ASN A 106 12.14 -6.07 0.49
N LEU A 107 11.33 -5.63 1.47
CA LEU A 107 11.82 -5.30 2.83
C LEU A 107 12.33 -6.52 3.61
N GLN A 108 11.93 -7.73 3.22
CA GLN A 108 12.34 -8.99 3.85
C GLN A 108 12.14 -8.96 5.38
N LEU A 109 10.94 -8.55 5.81
CA LEU A 109 10.60 -8.45 7.23
C LEU A 109 10.69 -9.82 7.93
N PRO A 110 11.09 -9.87 9.22
CA PRO A 110 11.11 -11.11 9.98
C PRO A 110 9.74 -11.77 10.05
N ALA A 111 9.69 -13.11 10.05
CA ALA A 111 8.44 -13.87 10.12
C ALA A 111 7.59 -13.52 11.36
N ALA A 112 8.22 -13.21 12.50
CA ALA A 112 7.53 -12.78 13.71
C ALA A 112 6.67 -11.53 13.46
N CYS A 113 7.16 -10.56 12.69
CA CYS A 113 6.42 -9.34 12.33
C CYS A 113 5.25 -9.64 11.40
N LEU A 114 5.42 -10.58 10.46
CA LEU A 114 4.40 -10.91 9.45
C LEU A 114 3.09 -11.44 10.05
N SER A 115 3.13 -12.01 11.27
CA SER A 115 1.93 -12.46 12.00
C SER A 115 1.01 -11.31 12.45
N ARG A 116 1.55 -10.09 12.54
CA ARG A 116 0.83 -8.86 12.94
C ARG A 116 0.54 -7.93 11.76
N VAL A 117 0.81 -8.38 10.53
CA VAL A 117 0.63 -7.60 9.31
C VAL A 117 -0.36 -8.28 8.41
N SER A 118 -1.39 -7.52 8.03
CA SER A 118 -2.31 -7.87 6.95
C SER A 118 -2.11 -6.93 5.78
N LEU A 119 -2.14 -7.46 4.56
CA LEU A 119 -1.99 -6.68 3.33
C LEU A 119 -3.29 -6.63 2.54
N PHE A 120 -3.75 -5.44 2.23
CA PHE A 120 -4.83 -5.22 1.27
C PHE A 120 -4.24 -4.48 0.06
N ALA A 121 -3.94 -5.23 -0.99
CA ALA A 121 -3.30 -4.69 -2.18
C ALA A 121 -4.32 -4.46 -3.29
N TYR A 122 -4.25 -3.30 -3.95
CA TYR A 122 -5.15 -2.93 -5.03
C TYR A 122 -4.35 -2.49 -6.26
N GLY A 123 -4.72 -3.05 -7.42
CA GLY A 123 -3.93 -2.93 -8.65
C GLY A 123 -2.47 -3.30 -8.47
N PRO A 124 -2.15 -4.44 -7.82
CA PRO A 124 -0.77 -4.75 -7.45
C PRO A 124 0.16 -4.85 -8.66
N VAL A 125 1.34 -4.26 -8.52
CA VAL A 125 2.48 -4.34 -9.44
C VAL A 125 3.65 -4.92 -8.65
N ALA A 126 3.81 -6.24 -8.69
CA ALA A 126 4.82 -6.95 -7.92
C ALA A 126 5.12 -8.31 -8.54
N ARG A 127 6.30 -8.88 -8.23
CA ARG A 127 6.71 -10.19 -8.75
C ARG A 127 6.05 -11.38 -8.04
N ARG A 128 5.55 -11.17 -6.83
CA ARG A 128 5.04 -12.25 -5.98
C ARG A 128 3.98 -11.77 -4.99
N ARG A 129 3.17 -12.71 -4.51
CA ARG A 129 2.31 -12.54 -3.34
C ARG A 129 3.16 -12.43 -2.07
N PRO A 130 2.68 -11.71 -1.03
CA PRO A 130 3.37 -11.65 0.26
C PRO A 130 3.14 -12.95 1.03
N SER A 131 4.01 -13.21 2.02
CA SER A 131 3.92 -14.39 2.89
C SER A 131 3.09 -14.18 4.17
N CYS A 132 2.54 -12.98 4.36
CA CYS A 132 1.58 -12.71 5.43
C CYS A 132 0.13 -12.81 4.91
N ARG A 133 -0.83 -12.66 5.83
CA ARG A 133 -2.24 -12.56 5.49
C ARG A 133 -2.46 -11.44 4.47
N HIS A 134 -3.16 -11.73 3.37
CA HIS A 134 -3.37 -10.74 2.32
C HIS A 134 -4.68 -10.92 1.56
N LEU A 135 -5.07 -9.86 0.86
CA LEU A 135 -6.10 -9.86 -0.18
C LEU A 135 -5.64 -8.96 -1.33
N LEU A 136 -5.58 -9.52 -2.54
CA LEU A 136 -5.30 -8.81 -3.78
C LEU A 136 -6.59 -8.47 -4.52
N VAL A 137 -6.78 -7.18 -4.83
CA VAL A 137 -7.89 -6.66 -5.64
C VAL A 137 -7.35 -6.17 -6.98
N GLN A 138 -7.96 -6.58 -8.07
CA GLN A 138 -7.61 -6.14 -9.42
C GLN A 138 -8.81 -5.60 -10.18
N GLY A 139 -8.60 -4.50 -10.89
CA GLY A 139 -9.55 -3.86 -11.78
C GLY A 139 -9.63 -4.63 -13.08
N ARG A 140 -10.85 -4.88 -13.57
CA ARG A 140 -11.06 -5.59 -14.85
C ARG A 140 -10.45 -4.86 -16.05
N LYS A 141 -10.30 -3.53 -15.96
CA LYS A 141 -9.73 -2.66 -16.99
C LYS A 141 -8.28 -2.26 -16.68
N ASP A 142 -7.68 -2.81 -15.63
CA ASP A 142 -6.32 -2.51 -15.21
C ASP A 142 -5.29 -3.42 -15.91
N TRP A 143 -4.91 -3.05 -17.13
CA TRP A 143 -3.90 -3.78 -17.91
C TRP A 143 -2.52 -3.80 -17.25
N ILE A 144 -2.20 -2.80 -16.44
CA ILE A 144 -0.90 -2.71 -15.76
C ILE A 144 -0.81 -3.83 -14.73
N SER A 145 -1.78 -3.93 -13.81
CA SER A 145 -1.76 -4.99 -12.79
C SER A 145 -1.95 -6.38 -13.40
N ARG A 146 -2.77 -6.51 -14.45
CA ARG A 146 -3.02 -7.79 -15.15
C ARG A 146 -1.76 -8.38 -15.78
N PHE A 147 -0.77 -7.54 -16.14
CA PHE A 147 0.53 -8.02 -16.60
C PHE A 147 1.31 -8.75 -15.50
N TRP A 148 1.15 -8.34 -14.24
CA TRP A 148 1.90 -8.90 -13.10
C TRP A 148 1.19 -10.09 -12.44
N PHE A 149 -0.13 -10.05 -12.38
CA PHE A 149 -0.95 -11.09 -11.75
C PHE A 149 -2.08 -11.50 -12.68
N ALA A 150 -2.02 -12.75 -13.13
CA ALA A 150 -3.10 -13.38 -13.89
C ALA A 150 -4.30 -13.70 -13.00
N ASP A 151 -4.06 -14.04 -11.73
CA ASP A 151 -5.08 -14.43 -10.75
C ASP A 151 -4.94 -13.66 -9.43
N VAL A 152 -6.06 -13.15 -8.93
CA VAL A 152 -6.18 -12.35 -7.70
C VAL A 152 -7.43 -12.75 -6.93
N ASP A 153 -7.52 -12.32 -5.67
CA ASP A 153 -8.59 -12.78 -4.77
C ASP A 153 -9.94 -12.12 -5.07
N LYS A 154 -9.94 -10.90 -5.61
CA LYS A 154 -11.15 -10.16 -6.01
C LYS A 154 -10.95 -9.31 -7.26
N TYR A 155 -11.98 -9.26 -8.11
CA TYR A 155 -12.05 -8.36 -9.25
C TYR A 155 -13.10 -7.27 -9.05
N ILE A 156 -12.80 -6.04 -9.46
CA ILE A 156 -13.75 -4.91 -9.48
C ILE A 156 -13.74 -4.22 -10.85
N ASP A 157 -14.82 -3.50 -11.23
CA ASP A 157 -14.90 -2.85 -12.54
C ASP A 157 -14.28 -1.44 -12.56
N CYS A 158 -12.95 -1.36 -12.41
CA CYS A 158 -12.22 -0.10 -12.48
C CYS A 158 -10.93 -0.21 -13.31
N GLY A 159 -10.36 0.94 -13.68
CA GLY A 159 -9.01 1.07 -14.23
C GLY A 159 -7.95 1.28 -13.15
N HIS A 160 -6.68 1.34 -13.56
CA HIS A 160 -5.52 1.39 -12.64
C HIS A 160 -5.55 2.57 -11.65
N MET A 161 -6.12 3.70 -12.06
CA MET A 161 -6.11 4.93 -11.27
C MET A 161 -7.37 5.14 -10.42
N ASN A 162 -8.37 4.26 -10.54
CA ASN A 162 -9.72 4.52 -10.01
C ASN A 162 -10.11 3.63 -8.84
N TYR A 163 -9.16 2.90 -8.24
CA TYR A 163 -9.42 1.97 -7.14
C TYR A 163 -10.00 2.68 -5.91
N LEU A 164 -9.31 3.70 -5.40
CA LEU A 164 -9.64 4.33 -4.12
C LEU A 164 -10.98 5.08 -4.12
N SER A 165 -11.41 5.56 -5.29
CA SER A 165 -12.73 6.19 -5.46
C SER A 165 -13.84 5.19 -5.76
N HIS A 166 -13.53 3.89 -5.95
CA HIS A 166 -14.54 2.89 -6.27
C HIS A 166 -15.19 2.32 -4.99
N PRO A 167 -16.53 2.39 -4.85
CA PRO A 167 -17.23 2.01 -3.62
C PRO A 167 -17.03 0.54 -3.25
N THR A 168 -16.97 -0.36 -4.24
CA THR A 168 -16.68 -1.78 -3.98
C THR A 168 -15.34 -2.01 -3.28
N LEU A 169 -14.34 -1.15 -3.50
CA LEU A 169 -13.04 -1.34 -2.86
C LEU A 169 -13.11 -1.10 -1.36
N ILE A 170 -13.76 -0.02 -0.93
CA ILE A 170 -13.90 0.30 0.49
C ILE A 170 -14.70 -0.79 1.22
N ASP A 171 -15.78 -1.28 0.61
CA ASP A 171 -16.58 -2.37 1.19
C ASP A 171 -15.80 -3.68 1.28
N THR A 172 -14.98 -3.98 0.26
CA THR A 172 -14.11 -5.16 0.26
C THR A 172 -13.05 -5.04 1.35
N CYS A 173 -12.47 -3.85 1.55
CA CYS A 173 -11.49 -3.59 2.61
C CYS A 173 -12.10 -3.75 4.01
N ARG A 174 -13.28 -3.17 4.26
CA ARG A 174 -14.01 -3.34 5.53
C ARG A 174 -14.31 -4.82 5.83
N ARG A 175 -14.76 -5.59 4.84
CA ARG A 175 -14.99 -7.03 4.99
C ARG A 175 -13.69 -7.78 5.32
N PHE A 176 -12.58 -7.40 4.69
CA PHE A 176 -11.27 -7.98 5.00
C PHE A 176 -10.84 -7.66 6.44
N ILE A 177 -11.04 -6.43 6.92
CA ILE A 177 -10.73 -6.05 8.30
C ILE A 177 -11.56 -6.85 9.31
N ARG A 178 -12.85 -7.05 9.06
CA ARG A 178 -13.77 -7.79 9.96
C ARG A 178 -13.47 -9.28 10.11
N THR A 179 -12.47 -9.77 9.41
CA THR A 179 -12.01 -11.15 9.50
C THR A 179 -10.69 -11.29 10.28
N PHE A 180 -10.27 -10.21 10.96
CA PHE A 180 -9.09 -10.17 11.82
C PHE A 180 -9.31 -10.93 13.12
#